data_AF-X6IGP7-F1
#
_entry.id   AF-X6IGP7-F1
#
_cell.length_a   1.000
_cell.length_b   1.000
_cell.length_c   1.000
_cell.angle_alpha   90.00
_cell.angle_beta   90.00
_cell.angle_gamma   90.00
#
_symmetry.space_group_name_H-M   'P 1'
#
loop_
_entity.id
_entity.type
_entity.pdbx_description
1 polymer ?
#
loop_
_entity_poly.entity_id
_entity_poly.type
_entity_poly.pdbx_seq_one_letter_code
_entity_poly.pdbx_strand_id
1 'polypeptide(L)' 'MSKPAVLFLNQWKHDLSDAGAPKERAEIEQLAKRLIADAEAEGIAESELTEAFDDKEVDSLYRTLLDVNSGSGQPE' A
#
# COMPACT_ATOMS: atom_id res chain seq x y z
N MET A 1 2.05 20.74 0.01
CA MET A 1 3.22 19.84 -0.07
C MET A 1 2.70 18.46 0.27
N SER A 2 2.82 17.49 -0.64
CA SER A 2 2.38 16.12 -0.38
C SER A 2 3.32 15.46 0.64
N LYS A 3 2.76 14.64 1.54
CA LYS A 3 3.55 13.90 2.54
C LYS A 3 4.52 12.93 1.81
N PRO A 4 5.71 12.65 2.38
CA PRO A 4 6.65 11.68 1.80
C PRO A 4 6.01 10.30 1.54
N ALA A 5 5.15 9.83 2.45
CA ALA A 5 4.36 8.62 2.28
C ALA A 5 3.43 8.65 1.03
N VAL A 6 2.82 9.79 0.71
CA VAL A 6 1.95 9.92 -0.49
C VAL A 6 2.78 9.89 -1.77
N LEU A 7 3.98 10.48 -1.77
CA LEU A 7 4.90 10.43 -2.91
C LEU A 7 5.40 9.01 -3.15
N PHE A 8 5.80 8.32 -2.09
CA PHE A 8 6.19 6.91 -2.13
C PHE A 8 5.06 6.03 -2.68
N LEU A 9 3.84 6.15 -2.15
CA LEU A 9 2.70 5.37 -2.63
C LEU A 9 2.38 5.67 -4.11
N ASN A 10 2.47 6.92 -4.56
CA ASN A 10 2.27 7.20 -6.00
C ASN A 10 3.35 6.56 -6.86
N GLN A 11 4.62 6.61 -6.44
CA GLN A 11 5.74 6.01 -7.15
C GLN A 11 5.62 4.49 -7.20
N TRP A 12 5.34 3.86 -6.06
CA TRP A 12 5.20 2.41 -5.93
C TRP A 12 4.02 1.87 -6.73
N LYS A 13 2.91 2.63 -6.82
CA LYS A 13 1.77 2.29 -7.69
C LYS A 13 2.16 2.34 -9.16
N HIS A 14 2.93 3.33 -9.57
CA HIS A 14 3.38 3.42 -10.95
C HIS A 14 4.24 2.20 -11.33
N ASP A 15 5.13 1.78 -10.43
CA ASP A 15 5.94 0.56 -10.59
C ASP A 15 5.07 -0.71 -10.68
N LEU A 16 4.05 -0.80 -9.82
CA LEU A 16 3.09 -1.90 -9.83
C LEU A 16 2.22 -1.94 -11.08
N SER A 17 1.79 -0.78 -11.56
CA SER A 17 0.94 -0.66 -12.74
C SER A 17 1.68 -1.09 -14.01
N ASP A 18 3.01 -0.98 -14.02
CA ASP A 18 3.88 -1.52 -15.08
C ASP A 18 4.02 -3.04 -14.96
N ALA A 19 4.13 -3.57 -13.74
CA ALA A 19 4.18 -5.01 -13.46
C ALA A 19 2.84 -5.75 -13.68
N GLY A 20 1.73 -5.03 -13.75
CA GLY A 20 0.38 -5.56 -13.91
C GLY A 20 -0.36 -5.70 -12.58
N ALA A 21 -1.69 -5.47 -12.61
CA ALA A 21 -2.50 -5.51 -11.39
C ALA A 21 -2.59 -6.94 -10.81
N PRO A 22 -2.39 -7.10 -9.49
CA PRO A 22 -2.52 -8.40 -8.83
C PRO A 22 -3.94 -8.92 -8.96
N LYS A 23 -4.08 -10.23 -9.21
CA LYS A 23 -5.40 -10.86 -9.42
C LYS A 23 -5.77 -11.81 -8.29
N GLU A 24 -4.78 -12.34 -7.58
CA GLU A 24 -4.98 -13.29 -6.49
C GLU A 24 -4.71 -12.69 -5.11
N ARG A 25 -5.44 -13.16 -4.09
CA ARG A 25 -5.27 -12.71 -2.70
C ARG A 25 -3.84 -12.92 -2.18
N ALA A 26 -3.21 -14.03 -2.57
CA ALA A 26 -1.82 -14.31 -2.22
C ALA A 26 -0.84 -13.29 -2.83
N GLU A 27 -1.10 -12.82 -4.05
CA GLU A 27 -0.32 -11.76 -4.69
C GLU A 27 -0.51 -10.43 -3.95
N ILE A 28 -1.75 -10.10 -3.57
CA ILE A 28 -2.08 -8.91 -2.78
C ILE A 28 -1.37 -8.96 -1.41
N GLU A 29 -1.34 -10.11 -0.73
CA GLU A 29 -0.61 -10.30 0.54
C GLU A 29 0.91 -10.11 0.36
N GLN A 30 1.49 -10.66 -0.71
CA GLN A 30 2.92 -10.49 -1.01
C GLN A 30 3.25 -9.02 -1.30
N LEU A 31 2.39 -8.36 -2.05
CA LEU A 31 2.52 -6.95 -2.38
C LEU A 31 2.41 -6.06 -1.16
N ALA A 32 1.48 -6.35 -0.24
CA ALA A 32 1.35 -5.58 1.00
C ALA A 32 2.61 -5.70 1.87
N LYS A 33 3.17 -6.91 1.99
CA LYS A 33 4.45 -7.12 2.71
C LYS A 33 5.60 -6.39 2.05
N ARG A 34 5.68 -6.44 0.72
CA ARG A 34 6.72 -5.75 -0.06
C ARG A 34 6.60 -4.24 0.09
N LEU A 35 5.39 -3.69 0.04
CA LEU A 35 5.12 -2.27 0.23
C LEU A 35 5.63 -1.76 1.57
N ILE A 36 5.37 -2.50 2.65
CA ILE A 36 5.84 -2.14 4.00
C ILE A 36 7.37 -2.19 4.06
N ALA A 37 7.98 -3.25 3.53
CA ALA A 37 9.43 -3.37 3.50
C ALA A 37 10.11 -2.27 2.67
N ASP A 38 9.54 -1.91 1.51
CA ASP A 38 10.02 -0.81 0.67
C ASP A 38 9.86 0.54 1.40
N ALA A 39 8.75 0.75 2.11
CA ALA A 39 8.53 1.96 2.88
C ALA A 39 9.49 2.09 4.07
N GLU A 40 9.73 1.00 4.79
CA GLU A 40 10.72 0.96 5.88
C GLU A 40 12.13 1.24 5.35
N ALA A 41 12.48 0.74 4.16
CA ALA A 41 13.76 1.01 3.51
C ALA A 41 13.93 2.49 3.13
N GLU A 42 12.84 3.16 2.76
CA GLU A 42 12.78 4.61 2.50
C GLU A 42 12.71 5.44 3.80
N GLY A 43 12.63 4.79 4.96
CA GLY A 43 12.51 5.45 6.27
C GLY A 43 11.12 5.97 6.60
N ILE A 44 10.09 5.47 5.91
CA ILE A 44 8.69 5.84 6.11
C ILE A 44 8.08 4.88 7.14
N ALA A 45 7.53 5.44 8.22
CA ALA A 45 6.88 4.63 9.23
C ALA A 45 5.55 4.06 8.74
N GLU A 46 5.19 2.86 9.21
CA GLU A 46 3.88 2.24 8.91
C GLU A 46 2.70 3.15 9.28
N SER A 47 2.83 3.95 10.35
CA SER A 47 1.81 4.93 10.74
C SER A 47 1.65 6.05 9.71
N GLU A 48 2.75 6.53 9.11
CA GLU A 48 2.70 7.55 8.05
C GLU A 48 2.11 6.99 6.76
N LEU A 49 2.43 5.73 6.44
CA LEU A 49 1.77 4.99 5.38
C LEU A 49 0.26 4.93 5.65
N THR A 50 -0.15 4.47 6.83
CA THR A 50 -1.56 4.34 7.24
C THR A 50 -2.32 5.66 7.14
N GLU A 51 -1.69 6.76 7.54
CA GLU A 51 -2.26 8.10 7.34
C GLU A 51 -2.35 8.50 5.86
N ALA A 52 -1.36 8.15 5.05
CA ALA A 52 -1.38 8.43 3.63
C ALA A 52 -2.43 7.58 2.90
N PHE A 53 -2.68 6.37 3.35
CA PHE A 53 -3.73 5.49 2.82
C PHE A 53 -5.15 6.02 3.04
N ASP A 54 -5.40 6.77 4.11
CA ASP A 54 -6.69 7.42 4.37
C ASP A 54 -6.86 8.71 3.54
N ASP A 55 -5.79 9.16 2.88
CA ASP A 55 -5.82 10.30 1.99
C ASP A 55 -6.58 9.97 0.69
N LYS A 56 -7.46 10.89 0.26
CA LYS A 56 -8.30 10.72 -0.93
C LYS A 56 -7.49 10.70 -2.22
N GLU A 57 -6.24 11.13 -2.18
CA GLU A 57 -5.29 11.04 -3.29
C GLU A 57 -4.77 9.61 -3.52
N VAL A 58 -4.93 8.71 -2.55
CA VAL A 58 -4.43 7.33 -2.62
C VAL A 58 -5.52 6.40 -3.15
N ASP A 59 -5.14 5.60 -4.16
CA ASP A 59 -6.04 4.74 -4.93
C ASP A 59 -6.70 3.63 -4.09
N SER A 60 -7.88 3.17 -4.50
CA SER A 60 -8.62 2.11 -3.78
C SER A 60 -7.84 0.80 -3.65
N LEU A 61 -6.90 0.50 -4.56
CA LEU A 61 -6.03 -0.69 -4.49
C LEU A 61 -5.24 -0.74 -3.16
N TYR A 62 -4.79 0.42 -2.71
CA TYR A 62 -3.99 0.56 -1.51
C TYR A 62 -4.79 0.31 -0.24
N ARG A 63 -6.07 0.69 -0.26
CA ARG A 63 -7.03 0.35 0.79
C ARG A 63 -7.20 -1.17 0.94
N THR A 64 -7.24 -1.89 -0.19
CA THR A 64 -7.28 -3.36 -0.21
C THR A 64 -6.00 -4.00 0.33
N LEU A 65 -4.83 -3.43 0.03
CA LEU A 65 -3.54 -3.91 0.56
C LEU A 65 -3.46 -3.74 2.09
N LEU A 66 -3.92 -2.60 2.61
CA LEU A 66 -3.99 -2.32 4.04
C LEU A 66 -4.95 -3.24 4.78
N ASP A 67 -6.13 -3.48 4.21
CA ASP A 67 -7.15 -4.35 4.78
C ASP A 67 -6.64 -5.79 4.95
N VAL A 68 -5.92 -6.27 3.93
CA VAL A 68 -5.26 -7.58 3.94
C VAL A 68 -4.12 -7.64 4.96
N ASN A 69 -3.33 -6.57 5.10
CA ASN A 69 -2.22 -6.53 6.06
C ASN A 69 -2.66 -6.33 7.52
N SER A 70 -3.73 -5.56 7.75
CA SER A 70 -4.22 -5.23 9.10
C SER A 70 -4.91 -6.41 9.80
N GLY A 71 -5.03 -7.57 9.14
CA GLY A 71 -5.64 -8.76 9.73
C GLY A 71 -7.16 -8.63 9.92
N SER A 72 -7.82 -7.64 9.31
CA SER A 72 -9.28 -7.52 9.23
C SER A 72 -9.84 -8.48 8.18
N GLY A 73 -9.38 -9.73 8.20
CA GLY A 73 -10.20 -10.83 7.72
C GLY A 73 -11.37 -10.99 8.69
N GLN A 74 -12.42 -10.17 8.55
CA GLN A 74 -13.73 -10.55 9.06
C GLN A 74 -14.75 -10.49 7.94
N PRO A 75 -14.99 -11.62 7.25
CA PRO A 75 -16.24 -11.80 6.53
C PRO A 75 -17.36 -11.92 7.56
N GLU A 76 -18.29 -10.97 7.57
CA GLU A 76 -19.68 -11.18 8.00
C GLU A 76 -20.64 -10.58 6.97
#